data_AF-A0A3C1VI93-F1
#
_entry.id   AF-A0A3C1VI93-F1
#
_cell.length_a   1.000
_cell.length_b   1.000
_cell.length_c   1.000
_cell.angle_alpha   90.00
_cell.angle_beta   90.00
_cell.angle_gamma   90.00
#
_symmetry.space_group_name_H-M   'P 1'
#
loop_
_entity.id
_entity.type
_entity.pdbx_description
1 polymer ?
#
loop_
_entity_poly.entity_id
_entity_poly.type
_entity_poly.pdbx_seq_one_letter_code
_entity_poly.pdbx_strand_id
1 'polypeptide(L)'
;MTGSFCACSRNGSGNSANVASISSSASSCNLFQSVFTRLFCPSKIFMANFLSHLNATSLALSEIKSMTAIKKISTSAWLIPLFCFSIASAQQVPVVEQTLSNGMKILLVERHDEPSIAGGWVAHVGSANEHPGMTGIAHLFEHMMFKGTTTIGTTDATNDFEILAAQEKIRDEMRAEESKMRGEIRGGKIDDLLKPENWTPHYRELQKQFQSLVEAERKVLVKNEFDKIYTANGASGMNAFTMQDMTAYFCSVPANKLELWMWMESGR
;
A
#
# COMPACT_ATOMS: atom_id res chain seq x y z
N MET A 1 -5.81 -17.26 10.50
CA MET A 1 -5.37 -15.97 9.94
C MET A 1 -4.93 -15.11 11.12
N THR A 2 -3.63 -14.88 11.28
CA THR A 2 -3.09 -14.09 12.40
C THR A 2 -2.78 -12.69 11.88
N GLY A 3 -3.68 -11.74 12.11
CA GLY A 3 -3.39 -10.31 11.95
C GLY A 3 -3.08 -9.70 13.30
N SER A 4 -2.10 -8.79 13.36
CA SER A 4 -1.81 -7.99 14.56
C SER A 4 -2.30 -6.56 14.38
N PHE A 5 -2.95 -6.03 15.41
CA PHE A 5 -3.40 -4.65 15.51
C PHE A 5 -2.26 -3.73 15.96
N CYS A 6 -2.16 -2.49 15.47
CA CYS A 6 -1.23 -1.53 16.05
C CYS A 6 -1.85 -0.13 16.05
N ALA A 7 -2.12 0.40 17.25
CA ALA A 7 -2.57 1.76 17.48
C ALA A 7 -1.37 2.61 17.92
N CYS A 8 -1.00 3.63 17.13
CA CYS A 8 0.05 4.59 17.48
C CYS A 8 -0.42 6.02 17.21
N SER A 9 -0.45 6.88 18.24
CA SER A 9 -0.70 8.33 18.12
C SER A 9 0.59 9.05 17.73
N ARG A 10 0.52 9.89 16.68
CA ARG A 10 1.63 10.72 16.20
C ARG A 10 1.60 12.07 16.93
N ASN A 11 2.70 12.40 17.62
CA ASN A 11 2.98 13.76 18.07
C ASN A 11 3.33 14.66 16.88
N GLY A 12 2.65 15.80 16.77
CA GLY A 12 2.89 16.83 15.76
C GLY A 12 4.04 17.77 16.11
N SER A 13 4.76 18.23 15.07
CA SER A 13 5.34 19.58 15.02
C SER A 13 5.25 20.07 13.57
N GLY A 14 4.74 21.28 13.39
CA GLY A 14 4.17 21.75 12.13
C GLY A 14 5.16 22.22 11.08
N ASN A 15 4.66 22.29 9.84
CA ASN A 15 4.85 23.46 9.00
C ASN A 15 3.71 23.56 7.98
N SER A 16 3.13 24.75 7.92
CA SER A 16 2.04 25.18 7.06
C SER A 16 2.46 25.25 5.60
N ALA A 17 1.68 24.65 4.69
CA ALA A 17 1.66 25.03 3.28
C ALA A 17 0.34 24.62 2.61
N ASN A 18 -0.47 25.65 2.34
CA ASN A 18 -1.44 25.83 1.26
C ASN A 18 -2.37 24.69 0.84
N VAL A 19 -3.64 24.93 1.16
CA VAL A 19 -4.85 24.43 0.50
C VAL A 19 -4.78 24.70 -1.00
N ALA A 20 -4.87 23.64 -1.82
CA ALA A 20 -5.28 23.72 -3.21
C ALA A 20 -6.28 22.60 -3.49
N SER A 21 -7.55 22.96 -3.52
CA SER A 21 -8.64 22.19 -4.11
C SER A 21 -8.40 22.01 -5.60
N ILE A 22 -8.32 20.77 -6.10
CA ILE A 22 -8.45 20.49 -7.53
C ILE A 22 -9.55 19.44 -7.72
N SER A 23 -10.69 19.95 -8.16
CA SER A 23 -11.75 19.19 -8.79
C SER A 23 -11.39 18.90 -10.25
N SER A 24 -11.90 17.76 -10.73
CA SER A 24 -12.30 17.46 -12.11
C SER A 24 -11.27 16.96 -13.14
N SER A 25 -11.69 15.84 -13.74
CA SER A 25 -11.53 15.44 -15.14
C SER A 25 -10.21 14.86 -15.60
N ALA A 26 -10.30 13.58 -16.00
CA ALA A 26 -9.39 12.95 -16.92
C ALA A 26 -9.51 13.62 -18.29
N SER A 27 -8.53 14.43 -18.69
CA SER A 27 -8.19 14.77 -20.09
C SER A 27 -6.99 15.71 -20.12
N SER A 28 -5.77 15.18 -19.95
CA SER A 28 -4.51 15.82 -20.41
C SER A 28 -3.30 14.92 -20.09
N CYS A 29 -3.36 13.68 -20.57
CA CYS A 29 -2.16 12.88 -20.81
C CYS A 29 -1.66 13.29 -22.21
N ASN A 30 -0.36 13.59 -22.35
CA ASN A 30 0.33 14.14 -23.54
C ASN A 30 0.40 15.67 -23.64
N LEU A 31 1.25 16.31 -22.83
CA LEU A 31 2.08 17.46 -23.27
C LEU A 31 3.10 17.94 -22.21
N PHE A 32 3.85 17.05 -21.55
CA PHE A 32 4.91 17.48 -20.60
C PHE A 32 6.17 16.58 -20.63
N GLN A 33 6.53 16.07 -21.81
CA GLN A 33 7.72 15.23 -22.01
C GLN A 33 8.71 15.81 -23.04
N SER A 34 8.74 17.12 -23.22
CA SER A 34 9.66 17.79 -24.14
C SER A 34 9.99 19.16 -23.57
N VAL A 35 11.13 19.29 -22.89
CA VAL A 35 11.98 20.51 -22.77
C VAL A 35 13.17 20.31 -21.80
N PHE A 36 13.19 19.28 -20.95
CA PHE A 36 14.34 19.05 -20.04
C PHE A 36 15.28 17.93 -20.54
N THR A 37 15.92 18.13 -21.69
CA THR A 37 17.05 17.29 -22.13
C THR A 37 18.02 18.09 -23.01
N ARG A 38 18.59 19.17 -22.46
CA ARG A 38 19.83 19.78 -22.94
C ARG A 38 20.53 20.42 -21.77
N LEU A 39 21.55 19.74 -21.26
CA LEU A 39 22.80 20.24 -20.65
C LEU A 39 23.38 19.10 -19.80
N PHE A 40 24.68 18.87 -19.94
CA PHE A 40 25.50 17.82 -19.32
C PHE A 40 25.58 16.48 -20.06
N CYS A 41 26.30 16.52 -21.18
CA CYS A 41 27.25 15.47 -21.56
C CYS A 41 28.59 15.79 -20.87
N PRO A 42 29.39 14.78 -20.47
CA PRO A 42 30.57 14.54 -21.30
C PRO A 42 30.86 13.06 -21.55
N SER A 43 31.24 12.78 -22.79
CA SER A 43 31.81 11.55 -23.28
C SER A 43 33.27 11.37 -22.84
N LYS A 44 33.65 10.09 -22.79
CA LYS A 44 34.96 9.50 -22.52
C LYS A 44 36.11 10.07 -23.37
N ILE A 45 37.32 9.76 -22.89
CA ILE A 45 38.64 9.71 -23.57
C ILE A 45 39.58 10.83 -23.11
N PHE A 46 40.27 10.57 -22.00
CA PHE A 46 41.72 10.71 -21.99
C PHE A 46 42.31 9.46 -21.32
N MET A 47 43.39 8.99 -21.91
CA MET A 47 43.87 7.62 -21.89
C MET A 47 45.08 7.50 -20.96
N ALA A 48 45.29 6.28 -20.46
CA ALA A 48 46.56 5.67 -20.07
C ALA A 48 47.06 5.81 -18.61
N ASN A 49 47.44 4.62 -18.13
CA ASN A 49 48.27 4.24 -16.98
C ASN A 49 47.54 3.98 -15.65
N PHE A 50 47.72 2.85 -14.98
CA PHE A 50 48.37 1.58 -15.29
C PHE A 50 47.97 0.66 -14.12
N LEU A 51 47.36 -0.49 -14.42
CA LEU A 51 47.19 -1.58 -13.46
C LEU A 51 48.56 -2.20 -13.21
N SER A 52 49.01 -2.29 -11.96
CA SER A 52 49.96 -3.34 -11.59
C SER A 52 49.96 -3.61 -10.08
N HIS A 53 49.58 -4.86 -9.77
CA HIS A 53 49.94 -5.68 -8.59
C HIS A 53 49.19 -5.39 -7.29
N LEU A 54 48.19 -6.20 -6.87
CA LEU A 54 48.23 -7.62 -6.46
C LEU A 54 49.26 -7.93 -5.37
N ASN A 55 48.73 -8.40 -4.23
CA ASN A 55 49.25 -9.34 -3.23
C ASN A 55 49.15 -8.75 -1.81
N ALA A 56 48.16 -9.15 -1.00
CA ALA A 56 48.04 -10.44 -0.32
C ALA A 56 49.11 -10.65 0.78
N THR A 57 48.63 -10.50 2.02
CA THR A 57 48.85 -11.40 3.16
C THR A 57 50.26 -11.77 3.61
N SER A 58 50.48 -11.51 4.91
CA SER A 58 51.00 -12.46 5.90
C SER A 58 52.48 -12.36 6.30
N LEU A 59 52.66 -12.55 7.61
CA LEU A 59 53.80 -13.12 8.36
C LEU A 59 54.87 -12.19 8.96
N ALA A 60 54.87 -12.30 10.29
CA ALA A 60 56.02 -12.67 11.13
C ALA A 60 56.89 -11.54 11.73
N LEU A 61 56.61 -11.29 13.01
CA LEU A 61 57.51 -11.51 14.15
C LEU A 61 59.02 -11.50 13.84
N SER A 62 59.72 -10.47 14.34
CA SER A 62 60.98 -10.67 15.09
C SER A 62 61.43 -9.37 15.79
N GLU A 63 61.56 -9.49 17.11
CA GLU A 63 62.58 -8.92 18.01
C GLU A 63 62.99 -7.44 17.84
N ILE A 64 62.58 -6.55 18.77
CA ILE A 64 63.24 -6.31 20.07
C ILE A 64 64.76 -6.12 19.95
N LYS A 65 65.22 -4.85 19.99
CA LYS A 65 66.45 -4.49 20.70
C LYS A 65 66.53 -3.01 21.05
N SER A 66 66.86 -2.79 22.32
CA SER A 66 67.56 -1.63 22.92
C SER A 66 66.76 -0.32 23.02
N MET A 67 66.07 -0.06 24.13
CA MET A 67 66.53 0.45 25.43
C MET A 67 67.19 1.84 25.43
N THR A 68 66.78 2.60 26.45
CA THR A 68 67.38 3.80 27.07
C THR A 68 67.13 5.17 26.42
N ALA A 69 66.10 5.86 26.91
CA ALA A 69 66.26 7.20 27.51
C ALA A 69 64.96 7.65 28.18
N ILE A 70 64.95 7.56 29.51
CA ILE A 70 63.91 8.10 30.39
C ILE A 70 63.94 9.63 30.29
N LYS A 71 62.85 10.24 29.78
CA LYS A 71 62.56 11.66 29.99
C LYS A 71 61.21 11.80 30.68
N LYS A 72 61.26 12.42 31.87
CA LYS A 72 60.15 12.78 32.74
C LYS A 72 59.01 13.43 31.93
N ILE A 73 57.86 12.77 31.85
CA ILE A 73 56.61 13.42 31.44
C ILE A 73 55.86 13.75 32.72
N SER A 74 55.84 15.04 32.99
CA SER A 74 55.08 15.72 34.02
C SER A 74 53.60 15.32 33.94
N THR A 75 53.04 14.95 35.08
CA THR A 75 51.62 14.67 35.30
C THR A 75 50.79 15.93 35.08
N SER A 76 50.39 16.20 33.84
CA SER A 76 49.30 17.13 33.54
C SER A 76 48.01 16.34 33.42
N ALA A 77 47.11 16.59 34.37
CA ALA A 77 45.77 16.03 34.47
C ALA A 77 45.04 16.03 33.12
N TRP A 78 44.83 14.84 32.56
CA TRP A 78 43.85 14.63 31.52
C TRP A 78 42.48 14.71 32.18
N LEU A 79 41.86 15.89 32.10
CA LEU A 79 40.41 16.04 32.18
C LEU A 79 39.81 15.18 31.05
N ILE A 80 39.49 13.93 31.37
CA ILE A 80 38.60 13.13 30.54
C ILE A 80 37.28 13.90 30.54
N PRO A 81 36.80 14.44 29.39
CA PRO A 81 35.47 14.98 29.36
C PRO A 81 34.56 13.80 29.67
N LEU A 82 33.91 13.86 30.84
CA LEU A 82 32.86 12.94 31.23
C LEU A 82 31.78 13.11 30.16
N PHE A 83 31.86 12.30 29.11
CA PHE A 83 30.82 12.19 28.11
C PHE A 83 29.65 11.61 28.89
N CYS A 84 28.74 12.49 29.34
CA CYS A 84 27.45 12.09 29.89
C CYS A 84 26.79 11.22 28.83
N PHE A 85 26.94 9.90 28.99
CA PHE A 85 26.12 8.93 28.31
C PHE A 85 24.72 9.16 28.87
N SER A 86 23.95 10.02 28.21
CA SER A 86 22.51 10.07 28.41
C SER A 86 22.01 8.67 28.10
N ILE A 87 21.69 7.92 29.16
CA ILE A 87 20.95 6.68 29.02
C ILE A 87 19.59 7.11 28.49
N ALA A 88 19.42 7.01 27.17
CA ALA A 88 18.14 7.23 26.53
C ALA A 88 17.18 6.19 27.12
N SER A 89 16.34 6.63 28.05
CA SER A 89 15.29 5.78 28.59
C SER A 89 14.31 5.50 27.46
N ALA A 90 14.30 4.26 26.95
CA ALA A 90 13.30 3.85 25.98
C ALA A 90 11.92 4.01 26.62
N GLN A 91 10.99 4.67 25.92
CA GLN A 91 9.64 4.85 26.41
C GLN A 91 8.95 3.48 26.47
N GLN A 92 8.72 2.99 27.70
CA GLN A 92 7.97 1.76 27.95
C GLN A 92 6.49 2.07 27.69
N VAL A 93 5.95 1.61 26.55
CA VAL A 93 4.54 1.73 26.23
C VAL A 93 3.82 0.51 26.83
N PRO A 94 2.86 0.70 27.76
CA PRO A 94 2.12 -0.41 28.35
C PRO A 94 1.12 -0.95 27.30
N VAL A 95 1.54 -1.98 26.55
CA VAL A 95 0.70 -2.65 25.56
C VAL A 95 -0.10 -3.77 26.23
N VAL A 96 -1.42 -3.74 26.08
CA VAL A 96 -2.29 -4.86 26.43
C VAL A 96 -2.46 -5.74 25.20
N GLU A 97 -1.98 -6.99 25.28
CA GLU A 97 -2.15 -7.98 24.23
C GLU A 97 -3.30 -8.93 24.54
N GLN A 98 -4.19 -9.14 23.58
CA GLN A 98 -5.23 -10.17 23.66
C GLN A 98 -5.33 -10.93 22.34
N THR A 99 -5.58 -12.24 22.42
CA THR A 99 -5.86 -13.07 21.24
C THR A 99 -7.32 -13.48 21.27
N LEU A 100 -8.05 -13.14 20.20
CA LEU A 100 -9.45 -13.51 20.04
C LEU A 100 -9.60 -15.00 19.72
N SER A 101 -10.81 -15.53 19.89
CA SER A 101 -11.14 -16.94 19.58
C SER A 101 -10.94 -17.32 18.11
N ASN A 102 -10.99 -16.35 17.19
CA ASN A 102 -10.71 -16.54 15.76
C ASN A 102 -9.20 -16.49 15.41
N GLY A 103 -8.31 -16.29 16.39
CA GLY A 103 -6.87 -16.23 16.22
C GLY A 103 -6.30 -14.84 15.88
N MET A 104 -7.14 -13.79 15.84
CA MET A 104 -6.70 -12.41 15.64
C MET A 104 -6.03 -11.88 16.92
N LYS A 105 -4.87 -11.22 16.76
CA LYS A 105 -4.15 -10.59 17.87
C LYS A 105 -4.47 -9.10 17.93
N ILE A 106 -4.95 -8.66 19.09
CA ILE A 106 -5.22 -7.27 19.41
C ILE A 106 -4.09 -6.72 20.27
N LEU A 107 -3.53 -5.59 19.86
CA LEU A 107 -2.63 -4.78 20.68
C LEU A 107 -3.34 -3.47 21.00
N LEU A 108 -3.53 -3.19 22.28
CA LEU A 108 -4.19 -1.98 22.77
C LEU A 108 -3.22 -1.15 23.61
N VAL A 109 -3.20 0.15 23.34
CA VAL A 109 -2.47 1.14 24.13
C VAL A 109 -3.45 2.22 24.55
N GLU A 110 -3.76 2.27 25.84
CA GLU A 110 -4.68 3.26 26.40
C GLU A 110 -3.96 4.56 26.71
N ARG A 111 -4.51 5.68 26.23
CA ARG A 111 -3.95 7.03 26.37
C ARG A 111 -5.07 8.03 26.60
N HIS A 112 -5.17 8.58 27.81
CA HIS A 112 -6.20 9.57 28.17
C HIS A 112 -5.81 11.01 27.83
N ASP A 113 -4.56 11.24 27.41
CA ASP A 113 -4.03 12.54 26.99
C ASP A 113 -4.41 12.91 25.54
N GLU A 114 -4.95 11.96 24.78
CA GLU A 114 -5.29 12.10 23.36
C GLU A 114 -6.82 11.99 23.18
N PRO A 115 -7.50 13.00 22.60
CA PRO A 115 -8.95 12.95 22.34
C PRO A 115 -9.32 12.09 21.11
N SER A 116 -8.36 11.40 20.52
CA SER A 116 -8.48 10.61 19.30
C SER A 116 -7.97 9.18 19.50
N ILE A 117 -8.47 8.27 18.67
CA ILE A 117 -8.06 6.87 18.63
C ILE A 117 -7.49 6.62 17.24
N ALA A 118 -6.23 6.19 17.19
CA ALA A 118 -5.63 5.66 15.98
C ALA A 118 -5.87 4.15 15.95
N GLY A 119 -6.67 3.68 14.99
CA GLY A 119 -7.00 2.26 14.84
C GLY A 119 -6.54 1.75 13.49
N GLY A 120 -5.98 0.54 13.45
CA GLY A 120 -5.66 -0.14 12.21
C GLY A 120 -5.29 -1.60 12.39
N TRP A 121 -5.60 -2.41 11.38
CA TRP A 121 -5.30 -3.83 11.36
C TRP A 121 -4.39 -4.19 10.20
N VAL A 122 -3.64 -5.27 10.38
CA VAL A 122 -2.71 -5.80 9.40
C VAL A 122 -3.09 -7.23 9.08
N ALA A 123 -3.30 -7.52 7.79
CA ALA A 123 -3.31 -8.88 7.27
C ALA A 123 -1.89 -9.28 6.87
N HIS A 124 -1.47 -10.47 7.29
CA HIS A 124 -0.21 -11.09 6.88
C HIS A 124 -0.32 -11.69 5.47
N VAL A 125 -0.71 -10.86 4.51
CA VAL A 125 -0.83 -11.17 3.09
C VAL A 125 -0.36 -9.96 2.31
N GLY A 126 0.56 -10.16 1.36
CA GLY A 126 1.10 -9.12 0.50
C GLY A 126 1.41 -9.64 -0.90
N SER A 127 2.21 -8.90 -1.65
CA SER A 127 2.54 -9.25 -3.03
C SER A 127 3.33 -10.56 -3.17
N ALA A 128 4.00 -11.04 -2.10
CA ALA A 128 4.69 -12.33 -2.10
C ALA A 128 3.74 -13.53 -2.13
N ASN A 129 2.46 -13.33 -1.78
CA ASN A 129 1.44 -14.37 -1.82
C ASN A 129 0.76 -14.48 -3.20
N GLU A 130 1.17 -13.68 -4.17
CA GLU A 130 0.62 -13.68 -5.52
C GLU A 130 1.27 -14.75 -6.40
N HIS A 131 0.52 -15.27 -7.37
CA HIS A 131 1.06 -16.19 -8.37
C HIS A 131 1.50 -15.45 -9.64
N PRO A 132 2.55 -15.92 -10.35
CA PRO A 132 2.89 -15.41 -11.67
C PRO A 132 1.67 -15.44 -12.60
N GLY A 133 1.37 -14.30 -13.23
CA GLY A 133 0.16 -14.11 -14.04
C GLY A 133 -1.04 -13.53 -13.28
N MET A 134 -0.96 -13.38 -11.95
CA MET A 134 -1.96 -12.74 -11.09
C MET A 134 -1.33 -11.63 -10.22
N THR A 135 -0.29 -10.98 -10.74
CA THR A 135 0.45 -9.93 -10.02
C THR A 135 -0.41 -8.67 -9.83
N GLY A 136 -0.35 -8.07 -8.65
CA GLY A 136 -1.10 -6.86 -8.27
C GLY A 136 -2.48 -7.13 -7.69
N ILE A 137 -2.88 -8.40 -7.51
CA ILE A 137 -4.18 -8.75 -6.96
C ILE A 137 -4.31 -8.39 -5.47
N ALA A 138 -3.23 -8.47 -4.69
CA ALA A 138 -3.24 -8.11 -3.28
C ALA A 138 -3.54 -6.60 -3.11
N HIS A 139 -2.86 -5.77 -3.91
CA HIS A 139 -3.13 -4.33 -3.96
C HIS A 139 -4.52 -4.03 -4.54
N LEU A 140 -5.00 -4.79 -5.54
CA LEU A 140 -6.39 -4.63 -6.02
C LEU A 140 -7.40 -4.89 -4.91
N PHE A 141 -7.25 -5.99 -4.15
CA PHE A 141 -8.12 -6.31 -3.02
C PHE A 141 -8.07 -5.21 -1.96
N GLU A 142 -6.90 -4.62 -1.69
CA GLU A 142 -6.78 -3.46 -0.80
C GLU A 142 -7.77 -2.33 -1.17
N HIS A 143 -7.84 -1.96 -2.44
CA HIS A 143 -8.80 -0.95 -2.91
C HIS A 143 -10.25 -1.43 -2.86
N MET A 144 -10.50 -2.73 -3.08
CA MET A 144 -11.87 -3.27 -3.06
C MET A 144 -12.47 -3.28 -1.65
N MET A 145 -11.64 -3.41 -0.62
CA MET A 145 -12.10 -3.38 0.78
C MET A 145 -12.71 -2.04 1.21
N PHE A 146 -12.51 -0.96 0.45
CA PHE A 146 -13.17 0.34 0.67
C PHE A 146 -14.51 0.49 -0.07
N LYS A 147 -14.86 -0.44 -0.97
CA LYS A 147 -16.07 -0.31 -1.80
C LYS A 147 -17.36 -0.65 -1.06
N GLY A 148 -17.28 -1.39 0.02
CA GLY A 148 -18.43 -1.76 0.84
C GLY A 148 -18.30 -3.15 1.44
N THR A 149 -19.33 -3.51 2.18
CA THR A 149 -19.56 -4.83 2.80
C THR A 149 -21.00 -5.23 2.48
N THR A 150 -21.50 -6.33 3.05
CA THR A 150 -22.92 -6.70 2.90
C THR A 150 -23.89 -5.68 3.49
N THR A 151 -23.41 -4.79 4.35
CA THR A 151 -24.23 -3.82 5.08
C THR A 151 -23.94 -2.38 4.64
N ILE A 152 -22.80 -2.13 4.01
CA ILE A 152 -22.31 -0.79 3.64
C ILE A 152 -21.98 -0.79 2.14
N GLY A 153 -22.37 0.24 1.41
CA GLY A 153 -22.10 0.38 -0.03
C GLY A 153 -23.23 -0.13 -0.92
N THR A 154 -24.31 -0.67 -0.34
CA THR A 154 -25.47 -1.20 -1.05
C THR A 154 -26.76 -0.91 -0.27
N THR A 155 -27.83 -0.52 -0.97
CA THR A 155 -29.16 -0.33 -0.33
C THR A 155 -29.90 -1.65 -0.12
N ASP A 156 -29.61 -2.66 -0.94
CA ASP A 156 -30.25 -3.98 -0.90
C ASP A 156 -29.23 -5.04 -1.31
N ALA A 157 -28.58 -5.63 -0.31
CA ALA A 157 -27.53 -6.62 -0.53
C ALA A 157 -28.04 -7.89 -1.23
N THR A 158 -29.28 -8.31 -0.96
CA THR A 158 -29.84 -9.53 -1.57
C THR A 158 -30.06 -9.32 -3.07
N ASN A 159 -30.68 -8.20 -3.45
CA ASN A 159 -30.85 -7.85 -4.85
C ASN A 159 -29.50 -7.61 -5.55
N ASP A 160 -28.53 -7.00 -4.88
CA ASP A 160 -27.18 -6.81 -5.42
C ASP A 160 -26.52 -8.17 -5.75
N PHE A 161 -26.59 -9.14 -4.84
CA PHE A 161 -26.09 -10.50 -5.11
C PHE A 161 -26.80 -11.19 -6.27
N GLU A 162 -28.12 -11.02 -6.41
CA GLU A 162 -28.88 -11.58 -7.54
C GLU A 162 -28.45 -10.96 -8.87
N ILE A 163 -28.25 -9.64 -8.91
CA ILE A 163 -27.75 -8.93 -10.09
C ILE A 163 -26.34 -9.39 -10.44
N LEU A 164 -25.45 -9.50 -9.45
CA LEU A 164 -24.07 -9.98 -9.66
C LEU A 164 -24.05 -11.41 -10.21
N ALA A 165 -24.87 -12.30 -9.66
CA ALA A 165 -24.99 -13.68 -10.16
C ALA A 165 -25.54 -13.74 -11.60
N ALA A 166 -26.48 -12.85 -11.95
CA ALA A 166 -26.97 -12.73 -13.33
C ALA A 166 -25.89 -12.18 -14.28
N GLN A 167 -25.12 -11.18 -13.83
CA GLN A 167 -23.99 -10.64 -14.59
C GLN A 167 -22.92 -11.71 -14.85
N GLU A 168 -22.59 -12.54 -13.86
CA GLU A 168 -21.61 -13.62 -14.00
C GLU A 168 -22.02 -14.61 -15.10
N LYS A 169 -23.27 -15.06 -15.10
CA LYS A 169 -23.81 -15.96 -16.15
C LYS A 169 -23.69 -15.36 -17.54
N ILE A 170 -24.08 -14.10 -17.71
CA ILE A 170 -23.97 -13.41 -19.00
C ILE A 170 -22.51 -13.26 -19.41
N ARG A 171 -21.61 -12.94 -18.48
CA ARG A 171 -20.18 -12.84 -18.77
C ARG A 171 -19.56 -14.16 -19.21
N ASP A 172 -20.03 -15.29 -18.68
CA ASP A 172 -19.58 -16.61 -19.12
C ASP A 172 -20.03 -16.91 -20.56
N GLU A 173 -21.27 -16.57 -20.91
CA GLU A 173 -21.76 -16.68 -22.29
C GLU A 173 -21.00 -15.75 -23.24
N MET A 174 -20.72 -14.51 -22.81
CA MET A 174 -19.91 -13.55 -23.57
C MET A 174 -18.49 -14.07 -23.80
N ARG A 175 -17.85 -14.69 -22.79
CA ARG A 175 -16.52 -15.31 -22.92
C ARG A 175 -16.53 -16.46 -23.93
N ALA A 176 -17.59 -17.26 -23.95
CA ALA A 176 -17.74 -18.35 -24.92
C ALA A 176 -17.85 -17.82 -26.36
N GLU A 177 -18.60 -16.75 -26.58
CA GLU A 177 -18.68 -16.05 -27.88
C GLU A 177 -17.35 -15.39 -28.26
N GLU A 178 -16.67 -14.73 -27.32
CA GLU A 178 -15.34 -14.15 -27.54
C GLU A 178 -14.32 -15.20 -27.98
N SER A 179 -14.39 -16.43 -27.45
CA SER A 179 -13.51 -17.52 -27.87
C SER A 179 -13.66 -17.84 -29.37
N LYS A 180 -14.90 -17.80 -29.89
CA LYS A 180 -15.19 -17.98 -31.33
C LYS A 180 -14.62 -16.83 -32.15
N MET A 181 -14.88 -15.59 -31.73
CA MET A 181 -14.37 -14.39 -32.41
C MET A 181 -12.83 -14.34 -32.41
N ARG A 182 -12.17 -14.76 -31.32
CA ARG A 182 -10.71 -14.94 -31.25
C ARG A 182 -10.19 -15.99 -32.22
N GLY A 183 -11.00 -17.01 -32.54
CA GLY A 183 -10.72 -17.95 -33.63
C GLY A 183 -10.68 -17.25 -34.99
N GLU A 184 -11.68 -16.42 -35.28
CA GLU A 184 -11.78 -15.68 -36.55
C GLU A 184 -10.69 -14.62 -36.73
N ILE A 185 -10.21 -13.99 -35.63
CA ILE A 185 -9.04 -13.10 -35.66
C ILE A 185 -7.78 -13.87 -36.08
N ARG A 186 -7.55 -15.06 -35.51
CA ARG A 186 -6.42 -15.91 -35.90
C ARG A 186 -6.52 -16.33 -37.37
N GLY A 187 -7.75 -16.44 -37.88
CA GLY A 187 -8.04 -16.65 -39.30
C GLY A 187 -7.93 -15.41 -40.19
N GLY A 188 -7.62 -14.23 -39.65
CA GLY A 188 -7.46 -12.97 -40.39
C GLY A 188 -8.75 -12.35 -40.92
N LYS A 189 -9.93 -12.81 -40.46
CA LYS A 189 -11.24 -12.29 -40.90
C LYS A 189 -11.74 -11.12 -40.06
N ILE A 190 -11.19 -10.96 -38.87
CA ILE A 190 -11.51 -9.89 -37.93
C ILE A 190 -10.20 -9.23 -37.50
N ASP A 191 -10.10 -7.91 -37.63
CA ASP A 191 -8.92 -7.14 -37.23
C ASP A 191 -8.92 -6.77 -35.73
N ASP A 192 -10.06 -6.42 -35.14
CA ASP A 192 -10.15 -5.99 -33.73
C ASP A 192 -11.46 -6.44 -33.05
N LEU A 193 -11.37 -6.99 -31.85
CA LEU A 193 -12.52 -7.39 -31.01
C LEU A 193 -13.21 -6.21 -30.35
N LEU A 194 -12.54 -5.08 -30.19
CA LEU A 194 -13.11 -3.94 -29.48
C LEU A 194 -14.10 -3.15 -30.36
N LYS A 195 -14.07 -3.38 -31.68
CA LYS A 195 -14.96 -2.73 -32.63
C LYS A 195 -16.35 -3.39 -32.62
N PRO A 196 -17.43 -2.63 -32.37
CA PRO A 196 -18.79 -3.17 -32.35
C PRO A 196 -19.24 -3.82 -33.67
N GLU A 197 -18.65 -3.40 -34.80
CA GLU A 197 -18.94 -3.97 -36.12
C GLU A 197 -18.59 -5.46 -36.19
N ASN A 198 -17.56 -5.89 -35.46
CA ASN A 198 -17.03 -7.24 -35.51
C ASN A 198 -17.71 -8.21 -34.54
N TRP A 199 -18.61 -7.71 -33.68
CA TRP A 199 -19.34 -8.55 -32.73
C TRP A 199 -20.39 -9.40 -33.42
N THR A 200 -20.48 -10.66 -32.99
CA THR A 200 -21.56 -11.56 -33.43
C THR A 200 -22.92 -10.97 -33.00
N PRO A 201 -24.01 -11.24 -33.76
CA PRO A 201 -25.34 -10.79 -33.37
C PRO A 201 -25.72 -11.22 -31.94
N HIS A 202 -25.28 -12.42 -31.53
CA HIS A 202 -25.51 -12.92 -30.18
C HIS A 202 -24.72 -12.15 -29.13
N TYR A 203 -23.43 -11.85 -29.36
CA TYR A 203 -22.63 -11.04 -28.44
C TYR A 203 -23.21 -9.64 -28.23
N ARG A 204 -23.74 -9.00 -29.29
CA ARG A 204 -24.42 -7.70 -29.18
C ARG A 204 -25.66 -7.76 -28.28
N GLU A 205 -26.40 -8.87 -28.32
CA GLU A 205 -27.57 -9.07 -27.47
C GLU A 205 -27.16 -9.29 -26.01
N LEU A 206 -26.18 -10.17 -25.77
CA LEU A 206 -25.63 -10.40 -24.43
C LEU A 206 -25.08 -9.10 -23.81
N GLN A 207 -24.42 -8.27 -24.61
CA GLN A 207 -23.90 -6.99 -24.14
C GLN A 207 -25.01 -6.03 -23.74
N LYS A 208 -26.15 -5.98 -24.45
CA LYS A 208 -27.30 -5.17 -24.04
C LYS A 208 -27.89 -5.66 -22.73
N GLN A 209 -28.01 -6.97 -22.56
CA GLN A 209 -28.50 -7.57 -21.32
C GLN A 209 -27.55 -7.28 -20.15
N PHE A 210 -26.24 -7.44 -20.37
CA PHE A 210 -25.22 -7.08 -19.40
C PHE A 210 -25.29 -5.60 -19.01
N GLN A 211 -25.42 -4.70 -19.99
CA GLN A 211 -25.55 -3.27 -19.74
C GLN A 211 -26.81 -2.93 -18.92
N SER A 212 -27.93 -3.60 -19.19
CA SER A 212 -29.16 -3.46 -18.40
C SER A 212 -28.95 -3.90 -16.95
N LEU A 213 -28.20 -4.97 -16.70
CA LEU A 213 -27.88 -5.43 -15.33
C LEU A 213 -26.94 -4.46 -14.62
N VAL A 214 -25.93 -3.92 -15.31
CA VAL A 214 -25.04 -2.88 -14.76
C VAL A 214 -25.84 -1.62 -14.38
N GLU A 215 -26.85 -1.26 -15.17
CA GLU A 215 -27.74 -0.14 -14.85
C GLU A 215 -28.67 -0.44 -13.67
N ALA A 216 -29.08 -1.70 -13.49
CA ALA A 216 -29.83 -2.14 -12.31
C ALA A 216 -28.94 -2.06 -11.06
N GLU A 217 -27.72 -2.60 -11.11
CA GLU A 217 -26.74 -2.56 -10.01
C GLU A 217 -26.45 -1.12 -9.55
N ARG A 218 -26.26 -0.21 -10.51
CA ARG A 218 -26.01 1.22 -10.22
C ARG A 218 -27.11 1.90 -9.40
N LYS A 219 -28.34 1.38 -9.41
CA LYS A 219 -29.45 1.93 -8.60
C LYS A 219 -29.38 1.49 -7.15
N VAL A 220 -28.73 0.36 -6.87
CA VAL A 220 -28.60 -0.24 -5.53
C VAL A 220 -27.27 0.18 -4.88
N LEU A 221 -26.24 0.41 -5.70
CA LEU A 221 -24.90 0.78 -5.24
C LEU A 221 -24.85 2.19 -4.63
N VAL A 222 -24.38 2.29 -3.38
CA VAL A 222 -24.12 3.56 -2.70
C VAL A 222 -22.64 3.90 -2.77
N LYS A 223 -22.26 4.79 -3.68
CA LYS A 223 -20.84 5.15 -3.90
C LYS A 223 -20.21 5.85 -2.70
N ASN A 224 -19.02 5.37 -2.34
CA ASN A 224 -18.14 5.91 -1.30
C ASN A 224 -18.85 6.01 0.06
N GLU A 225 -19.78 5.10 0.36
CA GLU A 225 -20.52 5.13 1.62
C GLU A 225 -19.59 4.93 2.82
N PHE A 226 -18.64 4.01 2.69
CA PHE A 226 -17.64 3.74 3.72
C PHE A 226 -16.88 5.02 4.15
N ASP A 227 -16.31 5.72 3.16
CA ASP A 227 -15.59 6.98 3.39
C ASP A 227 -16.50 8.08 3.95
N LYS A 228 -17.74 8.16 3.47
CA LYS A 228 -18.72 9.15 3.94
C LYS A 228 -19.08 8.93 5.40
N ILE A 229 -19.30 7.69 5.84
CA ILE A 229 -19.61 7.37 7.23
C ILE A 229 -18.47 7.83 8.14
N TYR A 230 -17.22 7.48 7.79
CA TYR A 230 -16.06 7.89 8.57
C TYR A 230 -15.88 9.41 8.59
N THR A 231 -15.91 10.06 7.42
CA THR A 231 -15.72 11.51 7.31
C THR A 231 -16.82 12.28 8.05
N ALA A 232 -18.07 11.85 7.95
CA ALA A 232 -19.20 12.47 8.67
C ALA A 232 -19.09 12.34 10.20
N ASN A 233 -18.33 11.36 10.70
CA ASN A 233 -18.09 11.13 12.12
C ASN A 233 -16.74 11.70 12.62
N GLY A 234 -16.08 12.55 11.82
CA GLY A 234 -14.84 13.22 12.22
C GLY A 234 -13.60 12.34 12.11
N ALA A 235 -13.67 11.22 11.39
CA ALA A 235 -12.50 10.41 11.11
C ALA A 235 -11.54 11.15 10.15
N SER A 236 -10.25 10.87 10.28
CA SER A 236 -9.20 11.43 9.44
C SER A 236 -8.08 10.41 9.22
N GLY A 237 -7.22 10.67 8.24
CA GLY A 237 -6.05 9.84 7.99
C GLY A 237 -6.36 8.39 7.59
N MET A 238 -7.58 8.12 7.10
CA MET A 238 -7.95 6.82 6.59
C MET A 238 -7.15 6.49 5.35
N ASN A 239 -6.43 5.38 5.39
CA ASN A 239 -5.61 4.92 4.27
C ASN A 239 -5.27 3.43 4.43
N ALA A 240 -4.65 2.88 3.40
CA ALA A 240 -4.13 1.53 3.38
C ALA A 240 -2.83 1.46 2.60
N PHE A 241 -2.13 0.34 2.76
CA PHE A 241 -1.05 -0.02 1.86
C PHE A 241 -0.87 -1.54 1.81
N THR A 242 -0.44 -2.02 0.64
CA THR A 242 0.08 -3.38 0.45
C THR A 242 1.59 -3.34 0.26
N MET A 243 2.28 -4.18 1.03
CA MET A 243 3.70 -4.49 0.91
C MET A 243 3.89 -5.93 0.44
N GLN A 244 5.14 -6.40 0.47
CA GLN A 244 5.49 -7.74 0.04
C GLN A 244 4.88 -8.83 0.95
N ASP A 245 4.81 -8.60 2.25
CA ASP A 245 4.42 -9.58 3.27
C ASP A 245 3.16 -9.20 4.06
N MET A 246 2.67 -7.97 3.91
CA MET A 246 1.52 -7.47 4.65
C MET A 246 0.67 -6.49 3.86
N THR A 247 -0.60 -6.39 4.27
CA THR A 247 -1.52 -5.33 3.87
C THR A 247 -2.10 -4.73 5.13
N ALA A 248 -2.02 -3.41 5.26
CA ALA A 248 -2.44 -2.70 6.46
C ALA A 248 -3.50 -1.65 6.13
N TYR A 249 -4.45 -1.47 7.04
CA TYR A 249 -5.48 -0.44 6.98
C TYR A 249 -5.47 0.32 8.28
N PHE A 250 -5.61 1.62 8.22
CA PHE A 250 -5.59 2.46 9.41
C PHE A 250 -6.41 3.73 9.19
N CYS A 251 -6.94 4.25 10.29
CA CYS A 251 -7.54 5.57 10.35
C CYS A 251 -7.47 6.12 11.77
N SER A 252 -7.79 7.40 11.92
CA SER A 252 -7.95 8.04 13.22
C SER A 252 -9.39 8.50 13.39
N VAL A 253 -10.01 8.17 14.52
CA VAL A 253 -11.38 8.56 14.87
C VAL A 253 -11.42 9.31 16.21
N PRO A 254 -12.42 10.16 16.46
CA PRO A 254 -12.61 10.75 17.79
C PRO A 254 -12.81 9.68 18.87
N ALA A 255 -12.40 9.95 20.12
CA ALA A 255 -12.44 8.96 21.20
C ALA A 255 -13.84 8.38 21.47
N ASN A 256 -14.90 9.16 21.24
CA ASN A 256 -16.29 8.72 21.36
C ASN A 256 -16.80 7.88 20.16
N LYS A 257 -15.94 7.51 19.21
CA LYS A 257 -16.27 6.76 17.99
C LYS A 257 -15.54 5.43 17.89
N LEU A 258 -14.98 4.92 18.99
CA LEU A 258 -14.34 3.60 19.04
C LEU A 258 -15.27 2.49 18.55
N GLU A 259 -16.51 2.46 19.04
CA GLU A 259 -17.50 1.44 18.65
C GLU A 259 -17.85 1.49 17.17
N LEU A 260 -18.00 2.70 16.61
CA LEU A 260 -18.23 2.89 15.18
C LEU A 260 -17.07 2.30 14.37
N TRP A 261 -15.84 2.62 14.77
CA TRP A 261 -14.68 2.14 14.06
C TRP A 261 -14.54 0.60 14.15
N MET A 262 -14.79 0.00 15.33
CA MET A 262 -14.82 -1.45 15.49
C MET A 262 -15.88 -2.11 14.59
N TRP A 263 -17.09 -1.53 14.54
CA TRP A 263 -18.18 -2.05 13.71
C TRP A 263 -17.86 -1.98 12.22
N MET A 264 -17.38 -0.82 11.75
CA MET A 264 -16.99 -0.60 10.35
C MET A 264 -15.87 -1.52 9.89
N GLU A 265 -14.81 -1.70 10.70
CA GLU A 265 -13.69 -2.58 10.37
C GLU A 265 -14.04 -4.06 10.51
N SER A 266 -15.01 -4.44 11.37
CA SER A 266 -15.39 -5.85 11.55
C SER A 266 -16.07 -6.49 10.33
N GLY A 267 -16.69 -5.68 9.47
CA GLY A 267 -17.34 -6.14 8.25
C GLY A 267 -16.37 -6.37 7.09
N ARG A 268 -15.10 -5.99 7.25
CA ARG A 268 -14.04 -6.12 6.27
C ARG A 268 -13.24 -7.40 6.51
#